data_AF-A0A7W0VCC9-F1
#
_entry.id   AF-A0A7W0VCC9-F1
#
_cell.length_a   1.000
_cell.length_b   1.000
_cell.length_c   1.000
_cell.angle_alpha   90.00
_cell.angle_beta   90.00
_cell.angle_gamma   90.00
#
_symmetry.space_group_name_H-M   'P 1'
#
loop_
_entity.id
_entity.type
_entity.pdbx_description
1 polymer ?
#
loop_
_entity_poly.entity_id
_entity_poly.type
_entity_poly.pdbx_seq_one_letter_code
_entity_poly.pdbx_strand_id
1 'polypeptide(L)'
;MSNHLIAFVLTVAACGGSKQPDPQTAPAPPAPASAMMPDECTAKGGEVRGDIGDGKVACAAGETDLGRVNQGIEGAVCCAPPAPTH
;
A
#
# COMPACT_ATOMS: atom_id res chain seq x y z
N MET A 1 -19.70 55.11 30.87
CA MET A 1 -18.37 54.50 31.03
C MET A 1 -18.50 53.50 32.18
N SER A 2 -18.49 52.20 31.89
CA SER A 2 -18.21 51.18 32.89
C SER A 2 -17.55 50.02 32.18
N ASN A 3 -16.31 49.82 32.59
CA ASN A 3 -15.38 48.79 32.16
C ASN A 3 -15.57 47.57 33.08
N HIS A 4 -15.07 46.42 32.61
CA HIS A 4 -14.58 45.27 33.38
C HIS A 4 -15.39 43.95 33.44
N LEU A 5 -14.70 42.92 32.90
CA LEU A 5 -14.46 41.56 33.43
C LEU A 5 -15.19 40.36 32.80
N ILE A 6 -14.44 39.67 31.93
CA ILE A 6 -14.06 38.24 31.95
C ILE A 6 -15.13 37.24 32.44
N ALA A 7 -15.47 36.30 31.55
CA ALA A 7 -15.81 34.93 31.95
C ALA A 7 -15.42 33.94 30.84
N PHE A 8 -14.25 33.32 30.98
CA PHE A 8 -13.88 32.08 30.29
C PHE A 8 -14.79 30.98 30.81
N VAL A 9 -15.76 30.53 30.02
CA VAL A 9 -16.61 29.39 30.36
C VAL A 9 -16.13 28.17 29.59
N LEU A 10 -15.23 27.41 30.23
CA LEU A 10 -14.96 26.02 29.90
C LEU A 10 -16.18 25.19 30.33
N THR A 11 -17.05 24.82 29.39
CA THR A 11 -18.05 23.78 29.61
C THR A 11 -17.65 22.51 28.87
N VAL A 12 -16.92 21.64 29.57
CA VAL A 12 -16.89 20.22 29.26
C VAL A 12 -18.15 19.62 29.87
N ALA A 13 -19.12 19.29 29.03
CA ALA A 13 -20.23 18.40 29.37
C ALA A 13 -20.39 17.38 28.24
N ALA A 14 -19.40 16.51 28.13
CA ALA A 14 -19.52 15.26 27.40
C ALA A 14 -20.23 14.25 28.30
N CYS A 15 -21.49 13.95 28.00
CA CYS A 15 -22.19 12.71 28.35
C CYS A 15 -23.35 12.52 27.37
N GLY A 16 -23.03 12.49 26.08
CA GLY A 16 -23.90 11.94 25.07
C GLY A 16 -23.80 10.42 25.16
N GLY A 17 -24.85 9.79 25.64
CA GLY A 17 -24.98 8.33 25.66
C GLY A 17 -24.96 7.78 24.24
N SER A 18 -23.81 7.29 23.83
CA SER A 18 -23.67 6.44 22.64
C SER A 18 -23.46 5.03 23.17
N LYS A 19 -24.45 4.16 22.97
CA LYS A 19 -24.22 2.71 22.99
C LYS A 19 -22.94 2.47 22.22
N GLN A 20 -21.92 1.97 22.91
CA GLN A 20 -20.68 1.54 22.29
C GLN A 20 -21.09 0.61 21.14
N PRO A 21 -20.87 0.99 19.86
CA PRO A 21 -20.91 -0.01 18.82
C PRO A 21 -19.86 -1.02 19.25
N ASP A 22 -20.22 -2.31 19.28
CA ASP A 22 -19.21 -3.36 19.28
C ASP A 22 -18.07 -2.94 18.35
N PRO A 23 -16.80 -3.21 18.69
CA PRO A 23 -15.74 -3.10 17.71
C PRO A 23 -16.15 -3.97 16.53
N GLN A 24 -16.76 -3.36 15.51
CA GLN A 24 -16.85 -3.95 14.20
C GLN A 24 -15.40 -4.08 13.83
N THR A 25 -14.87 -5.30 13.97
CA THR A 25 -13.68 -5.73 13.29
C THR A 25 -13.96 -5.49 11.82
N ALA A 26 -13.65 -4.27 11.36
CA ALA A 26 -13.58 -3.99 9.95
C ALA A 26 -12.68 -5.08 9.37
N PRO A 27 -13.07 -5.72 8.25
CA PRO A 27 -12.19 -6.66 7.59
C PRO A 27 -10.83 -5.99 7.47
N ALA A 28 -9.80 -6.60 8.07
CA ALA A 28 -8.44 -6.10 7.92
C ALA A 28 -8.19 -5.95 6.42
N PRO A 29 -7.55 -4.86 5.97
CA PRO A 29 -7.15 -4.74 4.57
C PRO A 29 -6.47 -6.04 4.16
N PRO A 30 -6.79 -6.61 2.98
CA PRO A 30 -6.13 -7.81 2.52
C PRO A 30 -4.62 -7.59 2.65
N ALA A 31 -3.95 -8.50 3.35
CA ALA A 31 -2.50 -8.44 3.49
C ALA A 31 -1.92 -8.26 2.08
N PRO A 32 -0.96 -7.35 1.87
CA PRO A 32 -0.34 -7.20 0.57
C PRO A 32 0.16 -8.58 0.14
N ALA A 33 -0.21 -9.01 -1.06
CA ALA A 33 0.28 -10.27 -1.62
C ALA A 33 1.81 -10.27 -1.47
N SER A 34 2.35 -11.28 -0.82
CA SER A 34 3.79 -11.37 -0.53
C SER A 34 4.54 -11.22 -1.85
N ALA A 35 5.28 -10.12 -2.00
CA ALA A 35 6.11 -9.91 -3.17
C ALA A 35 7.17 -11.02 -3.24
N MET A 36 7.41 -11.56 -4.43
CA MET A 36 8.35 -12.67 -4.60
C MET A 36 9.78 -12.20 -4.37
N MET A 37 10.68 -13.13 -4.03
CA MET A 37 12.11 -12.81 -3.96
C MET A 37 12.73 -12.73 -5.37
N PRO A 38 13.81 -11.95 -5.56
CA PRO A 38 14.53 -11.91 -6.85
C PRO A 38 14.96 -13.29 -7.37
N ASP A 39 15.41 -14.17 -6.46
CA ASP A 39 15.79 -15.54 -6.80
C ASP A 39 14.59 -16.36 -7.29
N GLU A 40 13.40 -16.12 -6.75
CA GLU A 40 12.17 -16.78 -7.19
C GLU A 40 11.77 -16.32 -8.59
N CYS A 41 11.93 -15.03 -8.89
CA CYS A 41 11.72 -14.50 -10.24
C CYS A 41 12.63 -15.19 -11.26
N THR A 42 13.91 -15.30 -10.93
CA THR A 42 14.91 -15.96 -11.78
C THR A 42 14.57 -17.44 -11.97
N ALA A 43 14.14 -18.14 -10.91
CA ALA A 43 13.73 -19.54 -10.98
C ALA A 43 12.49 -19.77 -11.86
N LYS A 44 11.62 -18.76 -12.02
CA LYS A 44 10.47 -18.78 -12.95
C LYS A 44 10.85 -18.44 -14.38
N GLY A 45 12.14 -18.19 -14.66
CA GLY A 45 12.62 -17.77 -15.98
C GLY A 45 12.35 -16.30 -16.29
N GLY A 46 12.09 -15.49 -15.26
CA GLY A 46 11.90 -14.04 -15.39
C GLY A 46 13.16 -13.24 -15.06
N GLU A 47 13.13 -11.98 -15.46
CA GLU A 47 14.12 -10.95 -15.11
C GLU A 47 13.47 -9.92 -14.18
N VAL A 48 14.20 -9.52 -13.14
CA VAL A 48 13.73 -8.49 -12.20
C VAL A 48 14.01 -7.11 -12.79
N ARG A 49 12.96 -6.29 -12.94
CA ARG A 49 13.06 -4.89 -13.36
C ARG A 49 12.60 -3.94 -12.27
N GLY A 50 13.50 -3.06 -11.85
CA GLY A 50 13.23 -2.00 -10.88
C GLY A 50 12.78 -0.70 -11.54
N ASP A 51 12.30 0.23 -10.71
CA ASP A 51 11.99 1.60 -11.12
C ASP A 51 13.28 2.38 -11.39
N ILE A 52 13.33 3.16 -12.48
CA ILE A 52 14.48 4.03 -12.79
C ILE A 52 14.24 5.48 -12.32
N GLY A 53 13.08 5.79 -11.73
CA GLY A 53 12.76 7.07 -11.09
C GLY A 53 11.52 7.78 -11.63
N ASP A 54 10.65 7.10 -12.38
CA ASP A 54 9.37 7.63 -12.88
C ASP A 54 8.14 7.08 -12.12
N GLY A 55 8.36 6.18 -11.16
CA GLY A 55 7.31 5.58 -10.33
C GLY A 55 6.45 4.56 -11.09
N LYS A 56 6.91 4.11 -12.26
CA LYS A 56 6.23 3.13 -13.11
C LYS A 56 7.16 1.96 -13.43
N VAL A 57 7.02 0.91 -12.65
CA VAL A 57 7.64 -0.39 -12.93
C VAL A 57 6.71 -1.24 -13.81
N ALA A 58 7.15 -1.58 -15.03
CA ALA A 58 6.42 -2.43 -15.97
C ALA A 58 7.34 -3.29 -16.84
N CYS A 59 6.81 -4.42 -17.33
CA CYS A 59 7.48 -5.24 -18.34
C CYS A 59 7.47 -4.57 -19.72
N ALA A 60 8.44 -4.92 -20.57
CA ALA A 60 8.50 -4.42 -21.93
C ALA A 60 7.36 -5.00 -22.77
N ALA A 61 7.08 -4.37 -23.92
CA ALA A 61 6.09 -4.89 -24.85
C ALA A 61 6.47 -6.31 -25.30
N GLY A 62 5.55 -7.26 -25.10
CA GLY A 62 5.74 -8.68 -25.44
C GLY A 62 6.24 -9.54 -24.28
N GLU A 63 6.62 -8.96 -23.14
CA GLU A 63 6.94 -9.71 -21.93
C GLU A 63 5.69 -9.99 -21.09
N THR A 64 5.77 -11.03 -20.25
CA THR A 64 4.69 -11.39 -19.32
C THR A 64 5.04 -10.93 -17.91
N ASP A 65 4.14 -10.20 -17.25
CA ASP A 65 4.25 -9.84 -15.83
C ASP A 65 3.98 -11.09 -14.96
N LEU A 66 5.03 -11.59 -14.31
CA LEU A 66 4.98 -12.72 -13.37
C LEU A 66 4.68 -12.30 -11.93
N GLY A 67 4.62 -10.99 -11.65
CA GLY A 67 4.27 -10.41 -10.36
C GLY A 67 5.31 -9.44 -9.79
N ARG A 68 4.99 -8.89 -8.61
CA ARG A 68 5.87 -7.97 -7.88
C ARG A 68 7.00 -8.70 -7.19
N VAL A 69 8.19 -8.10 -7.22
CA VAL A 69 9.41 -8.57 -6.57
C VAL A 69 9.76 -7.64 -5.41
N ASN A 70 10.13 -8.24 -4.28
CA ASN A 70 10.63 -7.52 -3.12
C ASN A 70 12.09 -7.13 -3.36
N GLN A 71 12.29 -5.96 -3.97
CA GLN A 71 13.62 -5.40 -4.21
C GLN A 71 13.60 -3.89 -3.90
N GLY A 72 14.43 -3.48 -2.94
CA GLY A 72 14.52 -2.07 -2.53
C GLY A 72 13.25 -1.53 -1.87
N ILE A 73 13.13 -0.20 -1.80
CA ILE A 73 11.97 0.50 -1.19
C ILE A 73 10.81 0.64 -2.20
N GLU A 74 11.12 0.78 -3.49
CA GLU A 74 10.14 1.08 -4.54
C GLU A 74 9.53 -0.19 -5.16
N GLY A 75 10.13 -1.35 -4.88
CA GLY A 75 9.73 -2.64 -5.44
C GLY A 75 10.17 -2.81 -6.89
N ALA A 76 10.06 -4.04 -7.38
CA ALA A 76 10.35 -4.39 -8.75
C ALA A 76 9.23 -5.26 -9.34
N VAL A 77 9.29 -5.52 -10.65
CA VAL A 77 8.42 -6.48 -11.35
C VAL A 77 9.27 -7.62 -11.88
N CYS A 78 8.71 -8.83 -11.88
CA CYS A 78 9.30 -9.98 -12.52
C CYS A 78 8.72 -10.12 -13.93
N CYS A 79 9.56 -10.06 -14.95
CA CYS A 79 9.13 -10.13 -16.35
C CYS A 79 9.67 -11.39 -17.01
N ALA A 80 8.79 -12.23 -17.55
CA ALA A 80 9.19 -13.33 -18.40
C ALA A 80 9.29 -12.90 -19.86
N PRO A 81 10.26 -13.45 -20.62
CA PRO A 81 10.27 -13.28 -22.07
C PRO A 81 8.98 -13.80 -22.70
N PRO A 82 8.60 -13.32 -23.89
CA PRO A 82 7.47 -13.86 -24.64
C PRO A 82 7.60 -15.38 -24.77
N ALA A 83 6.48 -16.09 -24.57
CA ALA A 83 6.44 -17.53 -24.81
C ALA A 83 6.87 -17.81 -26.26
N PRO A 84 7.73 -18.83 -26.51
CA PRO A 84 8.11 -19.19 -27.85
C PRO A 84 6.86 -19.60 -28.64
N THR A 85 6.59 -18.89 -29.73
CA THR A 85 5.54 -19.25 -30.68
C THR A 85 5.99 -20.51 -31.42
N HIS A 86 5.37 -21.65 -31.09
CA HIS A 86 5.52 -22.91 -31.81
C HIS A 86 4.66 -22.95 -33.07
#